data_AF-A0A4Q2Y0N7-F1
#
_entry.id   AF-A0A4Q2Y0N7-F1
#
_cell.length_a   1.000
_cell.length_b   1.000
_cell.length_c   1.000
_cell.angle_alpha   90.00
_cell.angle_beta   90.00
_cell.angle_gamma   90.00
#
_symmetry.space_group_name_H-M   'P 1'
#
loop_
_entity.id
_entity.type
_entity.pdbx_description
1 polymer ?
#
loop_
_entity_poly.entity_id
_entity_poly.type
_entity_poly.pdbx_seq_one_letter_code
_entity_poly.pdbx_strand_id
1 'polypeptide(L)'
;PQLREMVAELFSARIIDPRVLKTKPLMNGLLEKVPVHGYAPVPGGTLDLQTAWLALLSQIIGETIEFPSLTQVLEWSLSPDRLRRLMEMEPDLKAAFTEWFVRSRGEPARFIMAALESSHGHDLIPLGAVMGLVFDPQHFRDAEHQAARGRLDKYLQGRMIDAEAAMGWYRASQASLSQWPAACGPQLRRQTLNRLDELIGELGLLHQAWASEQSPQGLEQRYQQLGQLLTQALSAKSSSQLGEVRDAISRVKKHLLGMEDSERLERMEMACRMIRWLQTTAAPSSQVSFDGMVDFYHQDGGFIDWARYRLKESDLSAEVRKAFDAILERVDQ
;
A
#
# COMPACT_ATOMS: atom_id res chain seq x y z
N PRO A 1 -43.26 -18.53 7.87
CA PRO A 1 -43.94 -17.82 8.98
C PRO A 1 -43.07 -17.79 10.24
N GLN A 2 -42.70 -18.96 10.78
CA GLN A 2 -41.90 -19.08 12.02
C GLN A 2 -40.53 -18.37 11.95
N LEU A 3 -39.75 -18.59 10.88
CA LEU A 3 -38.42 -17.97 10.72
C LEU A 3 -38.44 -16.44 10.75
N ARG A 4 -39.51 -15.84 10.18
CA ARG A 4 -39.71 -14.38 10.14
C ARG A 4 -40.01 -13.83 11.53
N GLU A 5 -40.89 -14.49 12.26
CA GLU A 5 -41.31 -14.07 13.60
C GLU A 5 -40.15 -14.15 14.59
N MET A 6 -39.36 -15.24 14.54
CA MET A 6 -38.17 -15.38 15.38
C MET A 6 -37.14 -14.28 15.13
N VAL A 7 -36.81 -13.96 13.87
CA VAL A 7 -35.87 -12.86 13.56
C VAL A 7 -36.44 -11.49 13.93
N ALA A 8 -37.75 -11.29 13.79
CA ALA A 8 -38.40 -10.05 14.22
C ALA A 8 -38.29 -9.85 15.74
N GLU A 9 -38.51 -10.91 16.52
CA GLU A 9 -38.37 -10.89 17.99
C GLU A 9 -36.92 -10.63 18.41
N LEU A 10 -35.95 -11.32 17.79
CA LEU A 10 -34.53 -11.17 18.10
C LEU A 10 -34.01 -9.73 17.96
N PHE A 11 -34.56 -8.96 17.01
CA PHE A 11 -34.19 -7.56 16.77
C PHE A 11 -35.21 -6.55 17.32
N SER A 12 -36.26 -7.01 18.00
CA SER A 12 -37.43 -6.17 18.37
C SER A 12 -37.98 -5.36 17.19
N ALA A 13 -37.97 -5.94 15.99
CA ALA A 13 -38.38 -5.30 14.74
C ALA A 13 -39.87 -5.53 14.47
N ARG A 14 -40.59 -4.48 14.04
CA ARG A 14 -41.98 -4.55 13.58
C ARG A 14 -42.08 -4.91 12.10
N ILE A 15 -41.12 -4.45 11.32
CA ILE A 15 -41.05 -4.62 9.86
C ILE A 15 -39.68 -5.23 9.53
N ILE A 16 -39.66 -6.21 8.63
CA ILE A 16 -38.42 -6.76 8.07
C ILE A 16 -38.42 -6.44 6.58
N ASP A 17 -37.31 -5.87 6.09
CA ASP A 17 -37.12 -5.60 4.67
C ASP A 17 -37.29 -6.90 3.85
N PRO A 18 -38.12 -6.91 2.78
CA PRO A 18 -38.30 -8.07 1.92
C PRO A 18 -37.01 -8.69 1.38
N ARG A 19 -35.94 -7.89 1.22
CA ARG A 19 -34.62 -8.37 0.77
C ARG A 19 -33.93 -9.25 1.81
N VAL A 20 -34.13 -8.97 3.10
CA VAL A 20 -33.65 -9.84 4.19
C VAL A 20 -34.38 -11.17 4.13
N LEU A 21 -35.70 -11.14 4.01
CA LEU A 21 -36.53 -12.36 3.92
C LEU A 21 -36.23 -13.22 2.69
N LYS A 22 -35.87 -12.59 1.56
CA LYS A 22 -35.48 -13.30 0.32
C LYS A 22 -34.10 -13.97 0.44
N THR A 23 -33.23 -13.49 1.33
CA THR A 23 -31.88 -14.00 1.52
C THR A 23 -31.88 -15.08 2.61
N LYS A 24 -32.30 -16.30 2.27
CA LYS A 24 -32.39 -17.42 3.23
C LYS A 24 -31.10 -17.68 4.01
N PRO A 25 -29.90 -17.66 3.40
CA PRO A 25 -28.66 -17.90 4.14
C PRO A 25 -28.42 -16.85 5.24
N LEU A 26 -28.73 -15.58 4.97
CA LEU A 26 -28.64 -14.51 5.96
C LEU A 26 -29.59 -14.75 7.15
N MET A 27 -30.85 -15.11 6.86
CA MET A 27 -31.84 -15.39 7.90
C MET A 27 -31.42 -16.57 8.79
N ASN A 28 -30.91 -17.65 8.19
CA ASN A 28 -30.43 -18.80 8.94
C ASN A 28 -29.20 -18.44 9.78
N GLY A 29 -28.23 -17.72 9.20
CA GLY A 29 -27.04 -17.27 9.92
C GLY A 29 -27.37 -16.39 11.14
N LEU A 30 -28.37 -15.51 11.04
CA LEU A 30 -28.85 -14.69 12.16
C LEU A 30 -29.49 -15.52 13.28
N LEU A 31 -30.12 -16.65 12.98
CA LEU A 31 -30.71 -17.54 13.98
C LEU A 31 -29.67 -18.48 14.60
N GLU A 32 -28.65 -18.88 13.85
CA GLU A 32 -27.60 -19.76 14.32
C GLU A 32 -26.55 -19.04 15.16
N LYS A 33 -26.29 -17.76 14.87
CA LYS A 33 -25.25 -16.95 15.52
C LYS A 33 -25.84 -15.83 16.37
N VAL A 34 -26.79 -16.18 17.24
CA VAL A 34 -27.38 -15.23 18.19
C VAL A 34 -26.33 -14.83 19.25
N PRO A 35 -26.08 -13.52 19.46
CA PRO A 35 -25.19 -13.05 20.51
C PRO A 35 -25.69 -13.46 21.90
N VAL A 36 -24.78 -13.61 22.87
CA VAL A 36 -25.15 -13.96 24.26
C VAL A 36 -26.14 -12.96 24.87
N HIS A 37 -26.03 -11.68 24.53
CA HIS A 37 -26.92 -10.61 25.00
C HIS A 37 -28.09 -10.31 24.05
N GLY A 38 -28.28 -11.12 23.01
CA GLY A 38 -29.20 -10.84 21.91
C GLY A 38 -28.70 -9.74 20.98
N TYR A 39 -29.43 -9.49 19.88
CA TYR A 39 -29.10 -8.39 18.98
C TYR A 39 -29.57 -7.06 19.54
N ALA A 40 -28.86 -5.99 19.16
CA ALA A 40 -29.29 -4.63 19.48
C ALA A 40 -30.67 -4.35 18.81
N PRO A 41 -31.64 -3.77 19.55
CA PRO A 41 -32.93 -3.40 18.97
C PRO A 41 -32.77 -2.41 17.80
N VAL A 42 -33.53 -2.60 16.73
CA VAL A 42 -33.45 -1.70 15.57
C VAL A 42 -34.16 -0.36 15.84
N PRO A 43 -33.46 0.79 15.80
CA PRO A 43 -34.08 2.10 16.03
C PRO A 43 -35.05 2.41 14.88
N GLY A 44 -36.33 2.56 15.19
CA GLY A 44 -37.40 2.75 14.20
C GLY A 44 -38.18 1.48 13.81
N GLY A 45 -37.84 0.33 14.40
CA GLY A 45 -38.64 -0.89 14.28
C GLY A 45 -38.61 -1.55 12.90
N THR A 46 -37.67 -1.17 12.02
CA THR A 46 -37.48 -1.82 10.72
C THR A 46 -36.08 -2.43 10.64
N LEU A 47 -36.01 -3.74 10.39
CA LEU A 47 -34.75 -4.43 10.11
C LEU A 47 -34.45 -4.35 8.62
N ASP A 48 -33.53 -3.48 8.24
CA ASP A 48 -33.05 -3.37 6.86
C ASP A 48 -31.94 -4.38 6.54
N LEU A 49 -31.66 -4.53 5.23
CA LEU A 49 -30.65 -5.48 4.74
C LEU A 49 -29.24 -5.17 5.25
N GLN A 50 -28.88 -3.89 5.38
CA GLN A 50 -27.56 -3.51 5.86
C GLN A 50 -27.42 -3.86 7.33
N THR A 51 -28.35 -3.44 8.19
CA THR A 51 -28.33 -3.76 9.63
C THR A 51 -28.27 -5.26 9.89
N ALA A 52 -29.03 -6.06 9.13
CA ALA A 52 -29.00 -7.52 9.22
C ALA A 52 -27.60 -8.09 8.93
N TRP A 53 -26.94 -7.66 7.84
CA TRP A 53 -25.59 -8.10 7.51
C TRP A 53 -24.55 -7.63 8.53
N LEU A 54 -24.63 -6.37 8.97
CA LEU A 54 -23.71 -5.81 9.98
C LEU A 54 -23.79 -6.60 11.30
N ALA A 55 -25.01 -6.91 11.74
CA ALA A 55 -25.23 -7.69 12.96
C ALA A 55 -24.64 -9.09 12.86
N LEU A 56 -24.88 -9.79 11.75
CA LEU A 56 -24.33 -11.14 11.53
C LEU A 56 -22.80 -11.12 11.43
N LEU A 57 -22.24 -10.20 10.62
CA LEU A 57 -20.79 -10.08 10.46
C LEU A 57 -20.11 -9.72 11.77
N SER A 58 -20.72 -8.86 12.58
CA SER A 58 -20.16 -8.49 13.89
C SER A 58 -20.03 -9.71 14.81
N GLN A 59 -21.00 -10.63 14.73
CA GLN A 59 -20.93 -11.91 15.45
C GLN A 59 -19.90 -12.88 14.87
N ILE A 60 -19.76 -12.95 13.54
CA ILE A 60 -18.76 -13.81 12.89
C ILE A 60 -17.34 -13.32 13.19
N ILE A 61 -17.09 -12.02 13.10
CA ILE A 61 -15.76 -11.45 13.30
C ILE A 61 -15.44 -11.35 14.80
N GLY A 62 -16.44 -11.08 15.64
CA GLY A 62 -16.28 -10.86 17.07
C GLY A 62 -15.96 -9.42 17.44
N GLU A 63 -16.29 -8.46 16.58
CA GLU A 63 -16.18 -7.02 16.83
C GLU A 63 -17.38 -6.29 16.21
N THR A 64 -17.73 -5.12 16.72
CA THR A 64 -18.83 -4.32 16.15
C THR A 64 -18.41 -3.73 14.81
N ILE A 65 -19.18 -4.00 13.76
CA ILE A 65 -18.94 -3.51 12.41
C ILE A 65 -20.03 -2.50 12.05
N GLU A 66 -19.63 -1.25 11.81
CA GLU A 66 -20.56 -0.19 11.40
C GLU A 66 -20.64 -0.06 9.87
N PHE A 67 -19.49 -0.16 9.18
CA PHE A 67 -19.40 0.01 7.74
C PHE A 67 -18.31 -0.91 7.15
N PRO A 68 -18.63 -2.13 6.69
CA PRO A 68 -17.66 -3.04 6.13
C PRO A 68 -17.07 -2.40 4.88
N SER A 69 -15.77 -2.19 4.86
CA SER A 69 -15.03 -1.67 3.72
C SER A 69 -14.11 -2.75 3.17
N LEU A 70 -13.62 -2.56 1.93
CA LEU A 70 -12.61 -3.47 1.37
C LEU A 70 -11.38 -3.53 2.30
N THR A 71 -10.95 -2.38 2.82
CA THR A 71 -9.84 -2.27 3.78
C THR A 71 -10.09 -3.08 5.06
N GLN A 72 -11.30 -3.05 5.62
CA GLN A 72 -11.63 -3.83 6.82
C GLN A 72 -11.54 -5.34 6.57
N VAL A 73 -11.98 -5.82 5.40
CA VAL A 73 -11.84 -7.25 5.04
C VAL A 73 -10.37 -7.65 4.97
N LEU A 74 -9.51 -6.78 4.41
CA LEU A 74 -8.06 -7.00 4.39
C LEU A 74 -7.44 -6.97 5.79
N GLU A 75 -7.92 -6.10 6.68
CA GLU A 75 -7.45 -6.06 8.07
C GLU A 75 -7.89 -7.28 8.87
N TRP A 76 -9.08 -7.84 8.59
CA TRP A 76 -9.52 -9.10 9.17
C TRP A 76 -8.61 -10.26 8.76
N SER A 77 -8.07 -10.26 7.53
CA SER A 77 -7.16 -11.32 7.07
C SER A 77 -5.81 -11.33 7.81
N LEU A 78 -5.45 -10.24 8.49
CA LEU A 78 -4.25 -10.18 9.33
C LEU A 78 -4.38 -10.97 10.64
N SER A 79 -5.61 -11.27 11.07
CA SER A 79 -5.87 -12.08 12.26
C SER A 79 -6.20 -13.51 11.84
N PRO A 80 -5.38 -14.51 12.22
CA PRO A 80 -5.67 -15.91 11.90
C PRO A 80 -7.04 -16.37 12.38
N ASP A 81 -7.50 -15.85 13.52
CA ASP A 81 -8.83 -16.16 14.06
C ASP A 81 -9.97 -15.59 13.20
N ARG A 82 -9.89 -14.31 12.83
CA ARG A 82 -10.92 -13.67 12.01
C ARG A 82 -10.94 -14.24 10.59
N LEU A 83 -9.75 -14.47 10.02
CA LEU A 83 -9.58 -15.12 8.74
C LEU A 83 -10.25 -16.50 8.73
N ARG A 84 -9.98 -17.32 9.74
CA ARG A 84 -10.60 -18.64 9.89
C ARG A 84 -12.12 -18.54 9.96
N ARG A 85 -12.67 -17.64 10.79
CA ARG A 85 -14.14 -17.47 10.93
C ARG A 85 -14.81 -17.03 9.63
N LEU A 86 -14.15 -16.20 8.82
CA LEU A 86 -14.61 -15.84 7.48
C LEU A 86 -14.56 -17.03 6.52
N MET A 87 -13.48 -17.81 6.56
CA MET A 87 -13.31 -19.00 5.71
C MET A 87 -14.31 -20.12 6.06
N GLU A 88 -14.64 -20.28 7.34
CA GLU A 88 -15.59 -21.28 7.86
C GLU A 88 -17.06 -20.88 7.69
N MET A 89 -17.35 -19.71 7.12
CA MET A 89 -18.72 -19.36 6.73
C MET A 89 -19.29 -20.42 5.79
N GLU A 90 -20.54 -20.80 6.04
CA GLU A 90 -21.30 -21.71 5.19
C GLU A 90 -21.30 -21.20 3.74
N PRO A 91 -21.12 -22.08 2.72
CA PRO A 91 -20.95 -21.66 1.33
C PRO A 91 -22.05 -20.74 0.79
N ASP A 92 -23.33 -21.04 1.04
CA ASP A 92 -24.44 -20.21 0.57
C ASP A 92 -24.46 -18.85 1.27
N LEU A 93 -24.14 -18.81 2.57
CA LEU A 93 -23.99 -17.56 3.32
C LEU A 93 -22.85 -16.70 2.78
N LYS A 94 -21.71 -17.31 2.47
CA LYS A 94 -20.54 -16.60 1.92
C LYS A 94 -20.81 -16.07 0.50
N ALA A 95 -21.50 -16.84 -0.34
CA ALA A 95 -21.95 -16.38 -1.65
C ALA A 95 -22.93 -15.20 -1.54
N ALA A 96 -23.91 -15.29 -0.64
CA ALA A 96 -24.86 -14.21 -0.38
C ALA A 96 -24.18 -12.94 0.17
N PHE A 97 -23.20 -13.10 1.06
CA PHE A 97 -22.39 -12.01 1.58
C PHE A 97 -21.58 -11.35 0.46
N THR A 98 -20.93 -12.14 -0.39
CA THR A 98 -20.14 -11.64 -1.53
C THR A 98 -21.01 -10.80 -2.47
N GLU A 99 -22.21 -11.26 -2.83
CA GLU A 99 -23.13 -10.52 -3.68
C GLU A 99 -23.60 -9.20 -3.04
N TRP A 100 -23.91 -9.22 -1.75
CA TRP A 100 -24.26 -8.00 -1.02
C TRP A 100 -23.07 -7.04 -0.95
N PHE A 101 -21.87 -7.55 -0.74
CA PHE A 101 -20.66 -6.76 -0.61
C PHE A 101 -20.24 -6.13 -1.95
N VAL A 102 -20.38 -6.86 -3.06
CA VAL A 102 -20.19 -6.31 -4.41
C VAL A 102 -21.18 -5.18 -4.70
N ARG A 103 -22.45 -5.34 -4.34
CA ARG A 103 -23.46 -4.28 -4.53
C ARG A 103 -23.18 -3.01 -3.72
N SER A 104 -22.49 -3.14 -2.58
CA SER A 104 -22.22 -2.01 -1.70
C SER A 104 -20.83 -1.39 -1.92
N ARG A 105 -19.83 -2.17 -2.31
CA ARG A 105 -18.41 -1.76 -2.43
C ARG A 105 -17.79 -1.95 -3.81
N GLY A 106 -18.55 -2.47 -4.77
CA GLY A 106 -18.12 -2.69 -6.14
C GLY A 106 -17.43 -4.02 -6.38
N GLU A 107 -17.02 -4.25 -7.63
CA GLU A 107 -16.47 -5.51 -8.11
C GLU A 107 -15.18 -6.02 -7.42
N PRO A 108 -14.26 -5.18 -6.87
CA PRO A 108 -13.09 -5.68 -6.14
C PRO A 108 -13.45 -6.67 -5.02
N ALA A 109 -14.60 -6.49 -4.38
CA ALA A 109 -15.11 -7.38 -3.33
C ALA A 109 -15.16 -8.84 -3.80
N ARG A 110 -15.60 -9.10 -5.04
CA ARG A 110 -15.71 -10.45 -5.59
C ARG A 110 -14.35 -11.14 -5.67
N PHE A 111 -13.33 -10.40 -6.11
CA PHE A 111 -11.98 -10.93 -6.28
C PHE A 111 -11.27 -11.13 -4.95
N ILE A 112 -11.48 -10.23 -3.99
CA ILE A 112 -10.98 -10.40 -2.61
C ILE A 112 -11.59 -11.67 -1.98
N MET A 113 -12.90 -11.87 -2.12
CA MET A 113 -13.57 -13.07 -1.60
C MET A 113 -13.12 -14.35 -2.31
N ALA A 114 -12.88 -14.30 -3.63
CA ALA A 114 -12.34 -15.43 -4.37
C ALA A 114 -10.90 -15.78 -3.92
N ALA A 115 -10.07 -14.77 -3.69
CA ALA A 115 -8.71 -14.97 -3.18
C ALA A 115 -8.68 -15.48 -1.75
N LEU A 116 -9.62 -15.03 -0.90
CA LEU A 116 -9.81 -15.50 0.48
C LEU A 116 -10.07 -17.01 0.55
N GLU A 117 -10.84 -17.51 -0.39
CA GLU A 117 -11.18 -18.94 -0.53
C GLU A 117 -10.07 -19.77 -1.21
N SER A 118 -9.09 -19.12 -1.81
CA SER A 118 -7.92 -19.80 -2.37
C SER A 118 -6.95 -20.24 -1.26
N SER A 119 -5.92 -21.01 -1.61
CA SER A 119 -4.82 -21.34 -0.68
C SER A 119 -4.00 -20.14 -0.23
N HIS A 120 -4.28 -18.93 -0.74
CA HIS A 120 -3.55 -17.70 -0.52
C HIS A 120 -4.37 -16.65 0.26
N GLY A 121 -5.37 -17.05 1.05
CA GLY A 121 -6.21 -16.12 1.82
C GLY A 121 -5.46 -15.25 2.85
N HIS A 122 -4.20 -15.57 3.17
CA HIS A 122 -3.33 -14.73 4.00
C HIS A 122 -2.60 -13.64 3.18
N ASP A 123 -2.54 -13.77 1.86
CA ASP A 123 -1.85 -12.87 0.94
C ASP A 123 -2.77 -11.75 0.41
N LEU A 124 -3.94 -11.50 1.01
CA LEU A 124 -4.90 -10.54 0.44
C LEU A 124 -4.38 -9.10 0.34
N ILE A 125 -3.64 -8.64 1.34
CA ILE A 125 -3.00 -7.32 1.31
C ILE A 125 -1.91 -7.25 0.23
N PRO A 126 -0.89 -8.15 0.22
CA PRO A 126 0.16 -8.07 -0.79
C PRO A 126 -0.34 -8.37 -2.21
N LEU A 127 -1.34 -9.23 -2.38
CA LEU A 127 -2.04 -9.40 -3.67
C LEU A 127 -2.71 -8.10 -4.11
N GLY A 128 -3.42 -7.39 -3.24
CA GLY A 128 -3.99 -6.10 -3.63
C GLY A 128 -2.92 -5.06 -3.93
N ALA A 129 -1.82 -5.02 -3.17
CA ALA A 129 -0.72 -4.10 -3.41
C ALA A 129 -0.03 -4.34 -4.77
N VAL A 130 0.08 -5.60 -5.22
CA VAL A 130 0.67 -5.92 -6.53
C VAL A 130 -0.20 -5.48 -7.70
N MET A 131 -1.51 -5.32 -7.50
CA MET A 131 -2.44 -4.90 -8.55
C MET A 131 -2.05 -3.55 -9.16
N GLY A 132 -1.56 -2.60 -8.34
CA GLY A 132 -1.13 -1.29 -8.83
C GLY A 132 0.02 -1.35 -9.82
N LEU A 133 0.93 -2.32 -9.66
CA LEU A 133 2.04 -2.57 -10.59
C LEU A 133 1.55 -3.30 -11.84
N VAL A 134 0.78 -4.38 -11.67
CA VAL A 134 0.34 -5.23 -12.79
C VAL A 134 -0.63 -4.50 -13.72
N PHE A 135 -1.49 -3.64 -13.17
CA PHE A 135 -2.50 -2.87 -13.90
C PHE A 135 -2.10 -1.41 -14.12
N ASP A 136 -0.81 -1.09 -14.02
CA ASP A 136 -0.30 0.23 -14.39
C ASP A 136 -0.77 0.60 -15.82
N PRO A 137 -1.52 1.71 -15.99
CA PRO A 137 -1.99 2.16 -17.30
C PRO A 137 -0.87 2.41 -18.31
N GLN A 138 0.33 2.79 -17.85
CA GLN A 138 1.47 3.09 -18.72
C GLN A 138 1.98 1.83 -19.43
N HIS A 139 1.88 0.68 -18.76
CA HIS A 139 2.40 -0.60 -19.22
C HIS A 139 1.27 -1.55 -19.66
N PHE A 140 0.08 -1.01 -19.98
CA PHE A 140 -1.11 -1.83 -20.22
C PHE A 140 -0.97 -2.80 -21.41
N ARG A 141 -0.20 -2.41 -22.43
CA ARG A 141 0.01 -3.19 -23.66
C ARG A 141 1.27 -4.06 -23.61
N ASP A 142 2.03 -3.98 -22.53
CA ASP A 142 3.32 -4.65 -22.44
C ASP A 142 3.14 -6.14 -22.21
N ALA A 143 3.87 -6.96 -22.96
CA ALA A 143 3.72 -8.42 -22.94
C ALA A 143 3.97 -9.01 -21.54
N GLU A 144 4.92 -8.45 -20.78
CA GLU A 144 5.23 -8.88 -19.42
C GLU A 144 4.08 -8.60 -18.44
N HIS A 145 3.45 -7.43 -18.53
CA HIS A 145 2.28 -7.08 -17.72
C HIS A 145 1.05 -7.92 -18.10
N GLN A 146 0.86 -8.22 -19.38
CA GLN A 146 -0.18 -9.15 -19.82
C GLN A 146 0.05 -10.56 -19.29
N ALA A 147 1.30 -11.05 -19.33
CA ALA A 147 1.65 -12.34 -18.74
C ALA A 147 1.46 -12.35 -17.22
N ALA A 148 1.80 -11.26 -16.52
CA ALA A 148 1.56 -11.10 -15.09
C ALA A 148 0.06 -11.16 -14.77
N ARG A 149 -0.81 -10.51 -15.57
CA ARG A 149 -2.27 -10.62 -15.43
C ARG A 149 -2.77 -12.05 -15.57
N GLY A 150 -2.30 -12.79 -16.57
CA GLY A 150 -2.65 -14.21 -16.71
C GLY A 150 -2.16 -15.08 -15.54
N ARG A 151 -1.01 -14.76 -14.94
CA ARG A 151 -0.53 -15.44 -13.74
C ARG A 151 -1.37 -15.13 -12.49
N LEU A 152 -2.10 -14.01 -12.45
CA LEU A 152 -2.97 -13.68 -11.32
C LEU A 152 -4.16 -14.63 -11.18
N ASP A 153 -4.62 -15.23 -12.28
CA ASP A 153 -5.77 -16.15 -12.30
C ASP A 153 -5.63 -17.28 -11.26
N LYS A 154 -4.40 -17.74 -10.98
CA LYS A 154 -4.14 -18.79 -9.97
C LYS A 154 -4.53 -18.39 -8.54
N TYR A 155 -4.51 -17.09 -8.23
CA TYR A 155 -4.92 -16.56 -6.92
C TYR A 155 -6.41 -16.21 -6.87
N LEU A 156 -7.06 -16.09 -8.02
CA LEU A 156 -8.44 -15.61 -8.15
C LEU A 156 -9.42 -16.72 -8.55
N GLN A 157 -9.07 -17.98 -8.29
CA GLN A 157 -9.84 -19.16 -8.69
C GLN A 157 -10.15 -19.20 -10.21
N GLY A 158 -9.18 -18.81 -11.04
CA GLY A 158 -9.34 -18.78 -12.50
C GLY A 158 -10.17 -17.61 -13.03
N ARG A 159 -10.52 -16.63 -12.18
CA ARG A 159 -11.27 -15.44 -12.59
C ARG A 159 -10.32 -14.36 -13.10
N MET A 160 -10.62 -13.82 -14.27
CA MET A 160 -9.92 -12.66 -14.81
C MET A 160 -10.43 -11.38 -14.13
N ILE A 161 -9.51 -10.64 -13.51
CA ILE A 161 -9.79 -9.33 -12.91
C ILE A 161 -9.56 -8.21 -13.93
N ASP A 162 -10.50 -7.26 -13.99
CA ASP A 162 -10.34 -6.07 -14.82
C ASP A 162 -9.55 -4.96 -14.09
N ALA A 163 -9.16 -3.92 -14.83
CA ALA A 163 -8.36 -2.83 -14.29
C ALA A 163 -9.10 -2.01 -13.21
N GLU A 164 -10.43 -1.88 -13.29
CA GLU A 164 -11.19 -1.09 -12.31
C GLU A 164 -11.25 -1.82 -10.96
N ALA A 165 -11.58 -3.11 -10.99
CA ALA A 165 -11.59 -3.99 -9.83
C ALA A 165 -10.19 -4.11 -9.20
N ALA A 166 -9.16 -4.28 -10.04
CA ALA A 166 -7.77 -4.35 -9.59
C ALA A 166 -7.33 -3.05 -8.88
N MET A 167 -7.67 -1.88 -9.45
CA MET A 167 -7.33 -0.60 -8.83
C MET A 167 -8.14 -0.32 -7.55
N GLY A 168 -9.38 -0.80 -7.47
CA GLY A 168 -10.16 -0.74 -6.23
C GLY A 168 -9.53 -1.56 -5.10
N TRP A 169 -9.03 -2.76 -5.39
CA TRP A 169 -8.29 -3.57 -4.43
C TRP A 169 -6.95 -2.93 -4.07
N TYR A 170 -6.19 -2.42 -5.05
CA TYR A 170 -4.94 -1.70 -4.80
C TYR A 170 -5.11 -0.56 -3.79
N ARG A 171 -6.13 0.28 -3.97
CA ARG A 171 -6.42 1.39 -3.03
C ARG A 171 -6.73 0.90 -1.62
N ALA A 172 -7.48 -0.19 -1.49
CA ALA A 172 -7.79 -0.79 -0.19
C ALA A 172 -6.52 -1.31 0.51
N SER A 173 -5.65 -2.01 -0.23
CA SER A 173 -4.36 -2.47 0.30
C SER A 173 -3.42 -1.33 0.64
N GLN A 174 -3.35 -0.29 -0.20
CA GLN A 174 -2.56 0.92 0.08
C GLN A 174 -3.04 1.60 1.36
N ALA A 175 -4.35 1.74 1.56
CA ALA A 175 -4.91 2.29 2.80
C ALA A 175 -4.51 1.46 4.03
N SER A 176 -4.62 0.12 3.94
CA SER A 176 -4.25 -0.79 5.04
C SER A 176 -2.75 -0.74 5.36
N LEU A 177 -1.87 -0.65 4.34
CA LEU A 177 -0.42 -0.58 4.52
C LEU A 177 0.06 0.77 5.08
N SER A 178 -0.62 1.86 4.72
CA SER A 178 -0.36 3.21 5.23
C SER A 178 -0.88 3.41 6.65
N GLN A 179 -2.02 2.80 6.98
CA GLN A 179 -2.65 2.87 8.31
C GLN A 179 -2.55 1.52 9.01
N TRP A 180 -1.34 0.99 9.12
CA TRP A 180 -1.13 -0.35 9.64
C TRP A 180 -1.68 -0.50 11.06
N PRO A 181 -2.53 -1.51 11.36
CA PRO A 181 -3.10 -1.67 12.68
C PRO A 181 -2.04 -1.88 13.76
N ALA A 182 -2.01 -1.03 14.79
CA ALA A 182 -1.02 -1.11 15.87
C ALA A 182 -0.99 -2.48 16.55
N ALA A 183 -2.14 -3.14 16.69
CA ALA A 183 -2.27 -4.48 17.26
C ALA A 183 -1.54 -5.58 16.48
N CYS A 184 -1.28 -5.39 15.18
CA CYS A 184 -0.57 -6.36 14.34
C CYS A 184 0.97 -6.27 14.48
N GLY A 185 1.47 -5.15 15.00
CA GLY A 185 2.90 -4.89 15.18
C GLY A 185 3.69 -4.68 13.89
N PRO A 186 4.91 -4.13 13.99
CA PRO A 186 5.74 -3.76 12.85
C PRO A 186 6.34 -4.97 12.11
N GLN A 187 6.52 -6.11 12.80
CA GLN A 187 7.11 -7.31 12.21
C GLN A 187 6.20 -7.93 11.13
N LEU A 188 4.89 -8.01 11.40
CA LEU A 188 3.93 -8.52 10.42
C LEU A 188 3.83 -7.58 9.20
N ARG A 189 3.91 -6.26 9.40
CA ARG A 189 3.98 -5.29 8.29
C ARG A 189 5.18 -5.57 7.40
N ARG A 190 6.36 -5.77 8.00
CA ARG A 190 7.59 -6.09 7.25
C ARG A 190 7.47 -7.41 6.48
N GLN A 191 6.92 -8.46 7.11
CA GLN A 191 6.67 -9.74 6.45
C GLN A 191 5.71 -9.59 5.27
N THR A 192 4.65 -8.80 5.43
CA THR A 192 3.66 -8.51 4.38
C THR A 192 4.29 -7.78 3.20
N LEU A 193 5.16 -6.80 3.47
CA LEU A 193 5.90 -6.06 2.42
C LEU A 193 6.95 -6.93 1.73
N ASN A 194 7.63 -7.82 2.45
CA ASN A 194 8.53 -8.79 1.83
C ASN A 194 7.76 -9.78 0.94
N ARG A 195 6.57 -10.21 1.38
CA ARG A 195 5.70 -11.09 0.59
C ARG A 195 5.20 -10.40 -0.69
N LEU A 196 4.98 -9.09 -0.66
CA LEU A 196 4.71 -8.31 -1.88
C LEU A 196 5.86 -8.46 -2.90
N ASP A 197 7.12 -8.34 -2.48
CA ASP A 197 8.26 -8.51 -3.39
C ASP A 197 8.37 -9.93 -3.96
N GLU A 198 8.10 -10.94 -3.13
CA GLU A 198 8.00 -12.34 -3.59
C GLU A 198 6.92 -12.50 -4.66
N LEU A 199 5.72 -11.93 -4.45
CA LEU A 199 4.64 -11.96 -5.44
C LEU A 199 5.02 -11.21 -6.72
N ILE A 200 5.66 -10.04 -6.62
CA ILE A 200 6.17 -9.31 -7.80
C ILE A 200 7.14 -10.23 -8.59
N GLY A 201 8.00 -10.97 -7.88
CA GLY A 201 8.91 -11.97 -8.48
C GLY A 201 8.18 -13.14 -9.13
N GLU A 202 7.21 -13.74 -8.45
CA GLU A 202 6.36 -14.83 -9.00
C GLU A 202 5.59 -14.39 -10.25
N LEU A 203 5.23 -13.11 -10.33
CA LEU A 203 4.57 -12.51 -11.49
C LEU A 203 5.55 -12.09 -12.59
N GLY A 204 6.87 -12.18 -12.36
CA GLY A 204 7.92 -11.88 -13.32
C GLY A 204 8.23 -10.39 -13.49
N LEU A 205 7.81 -9.55 -12.56
CA LEU A 205 7.94 -8.08 -12.65
C LEU A 205 8.97 -7.49 -11.68
N LEU A 206 9.82 -8.32 -11.05
CA LEU A 206 10.75 -7.85 -10.00
C LEU A 206 11.73 -6.77 -10.48
N HIS A 207 12.17 -6.84 -11.74
CA HIS A 207 13.04 -5.83 -12.33
C HIS A 207 12.33 -4.47 -12.56
N GLN A 208 11.00 -4.44 -12.46
CA GLN A 208 10.16 -3.25 -12.54
C GLN A 208 9.55 -2.88 -11.17
N ALA A 209 10.03 -3.47 -10.08
CA ALA A 209 9.51 -3.21 -8.74
C ALA A 209 9.58 -1.72 -8.35
N TRP A 210 10.51 -0.95 -8.95
CA TRP A 210 10.61 0.50 -8.79
C TRP A 210 9.30 1.25 -9.07
N ALA A 211 8.40 0.71 -9.87
CA ALA A 211 7.10 1.32 -10.14
C ALA A 211 6.08 1.14 -9.00
N SER A 212 6.27 0.16 -8.11
CA SER A 212 5.45 0.00 -6.90
C SER A 212 5.76 1.09 -5.87
N GLU A 213 4.73 1.61 -5.20
CA GLU A 213 4.87 2.59 -4.11
C GLU A 213 5.04 1.93 -2.73
N GLN A 214 4.95 0.60 -2.64
CA GLN A 214 4.99 -0.15 -1.39
C GLN A 214 6.12 -1.18 -1.33
N SER A 215 6.70 -1.57 -2.48
CA SER A 215 7.73 -2.61 -2.58
C SER A 215 9.06 -2.19 -1.91
N PRO A 216 9.57 -2.94 -0.92
CA PRO A 216 10.92 -2.74 -0.39
C PRO A 216 12.01 -2.80 -1.47
N GLN A 217 11.99 -3.83 -2.33
CA GLN A 217 12.94 -3.92 -3.46
C GLN A 217 12.77 -2.76 -4.45
N GLY A 218 11.54 -2.31 -4.67
CA GLY A 218 11.23 -1.13 -5.50
C GLY A 218 11.85 0.15 -4.96
N LEU A 219 11.84 0.35 -3.63
CA LEU A 219 12.54 1.48 -3.01
C LEU A 219 14.05 1.42 -3.24
N GLU A 220 14.68 0.26 -3.08
CA GLU A 220 16.12 0.12 -3.36
C GLU A 220 16.45 0.39 -4.83
N GLN A 221 15.61 -0.06 -5.76
CA GLN A 221 15.77 0.27 -7.19
C GLN A 221 15.62 1.78 -7.45
N ARG A 222 14.70 2.48 -6.76
CA ARG A 222 14.59 3.94 -6.84
C ARG A 222 15.86 4.63 -6.35
N TYR A 223 16.46 4.17 -5.25
CA TYR A 223 17.74 4.72 -4.77
C TYR A 223 18.90 4.42 -5.74
N GLN A 224 18.94 3.23 -6.33
CA GLN A 224 19.93 2.90 -7.36
C GLN A 224 19.83 3.84 -8.58
N GLN A 225 18.62 4.03 -9.10
CA GLN A 225 18.35 4.97 -10.21
C GLN A 225 18.73 6.40 -9.82
N LEU A 226 18.43 6.83 -8.58
CA LEU A 226 18.78 8.14 -8.08
C LEU A 226 20.31 8.34 -8.00
N GLY A 227 21.07 7.35 -7.56
CA GLY A 227 22.54 7.37 -7.58
C GLY A 227 23.10 7.53 -9.00
N GLN A 228 22.52 6.82 -9.97
CA GLN A 228 22.90 6.96 -11.38
C GLN A 228 22.59 8.36 -11.91
N LEU A 229 21.42 8.91 -11.60
CA LEU A 229 21.04 10.28 -11.99
C LEU A 229 21.94 11.33 -11.34
N LEU A 230 22.35 11.15 -10.08
CA LEU A 230 23.30 12.05 -9.42
C LEU A 230 24.67 12.03 -10.13
N THR A 231 25.17 10.85 -10.50
CA THR A 231 26.43 10.71 -11.25
C THR A 231 26.34 11.40 -12.61
N GLN A 232 25.23 11.21 -13.33
CA GLN A 232 25.00 11.85 -14.62
C GLN A 232 24.93 13.37 -14.47
N ALA A 233 24.14 13.86 -13.51
CA ALA A 233 24.00 15.28 -13.23
C ALA A 233 25.33 15.95 -12.85
N LEU A 234 26.19 15.29 -12.07
CA LEU A 234 27.52 15.79 -11.73
C LEU A 234 28.42 15.97 -12.96
N SER A 235 28.33 15.03 -13.92
CA SER A 235 29.10 15.08 -15.18
C SER A 235 28.56 16.11 -16.18
N ALA A 236 27.33 16.60 -15.99
CA ALA A 236 26.69 17.54 -16.90
C ALA A 236 27.32 18.93 -16.80
N LYS A 237 27.37 19.64 -17.94
CA LYS A 237 27.88 21.02 -18.03
C LYS A 237 26.88 22.07 -17.54
N SER A 238 25.65 21.67 -17.21
CA SER A 238 24.60 22.58 -16.74
C SER A 238 23.66 21.89 -15.77
N SER A 239 22.99 22.70 -14.95
CA SER A 239 22.03 22.26 -13.92
C SER A 239 20.69 21.76 -14.46
N SER A 240 20.52 21.65 -15.78
CA SER A 240 19.28 21.18 -16.41
C SER A 240 18.91 19.74 -15.99
N GLN A 241 19.89 18.86 -15.80
CA GLN A 241 19.67 17.47 -15.37
C GLN A 241 19.25 17.32 -13.90
N LEU A 242 19.36 18.38 -13.08
CA LEU A 242 18.86 18.36 -11.70
C LEU A 242 17.33 18.37 -11.61
N GLY A 243 16.61 18.60 -12.73
CA GLY A 243 15.18 18.33 -12.81
C GLY A 243 14.86 16.86 -12.53
N GLU A 244 15.52 15.95 -13.25
CA GLU A 244 15.31 14.52 -13.14
C GLU A 244 15.69 13.95 -11.77
N VAL A 245 16.78 14.47 -11.18
CA VAL A 245 17.19 14.13 -9.81
C VAL A 245 16.11 14.53 -8.80
N ARG A 246 15.54 15.75 -8.90
CA ARG A 246 14.47 16.20 -8.01
C ARG A 246 13.19 15.39 -8.18
N ASP A 247 12.85 15.04 -9.40
CA ASP A 247 11.69 14.18 -9.68
C ASP A 247 11.89 12.77 -9.08
N ALA A 248 13.10 12.22 -9.19
CA ALA A 248 13.46 10.95 -8.56
C ALA A 248 13.39 11.02 -7.02
N ILE A 249 13.89 12.09 -6.40
CA ILE A 249 13.73 12.35 -4.95
C ILE A 249 12.24 12.44 -4.58
N SER A 250 11.42 13.12 -5.39
CA SER A 250 9.96 13.21 -5.17
C SER A 250 9.29 11.84 -5.23
N ARG A 251 9.72 10.96 -6.15
CA ARG A 251 9.25 9.57 -6.21
C ARG A 251 9.64 8.78 -4.96
N VAL A 252 10.85 8.94 -4.42
CA VAL A 252 11.25 8.32 -3.16
C VAL A 252 10.38 8.83 -2.01
N LYS A 253 10.16 10.15 -1.90
CA LYS A 253 9.28 10.75 -0.88
C LYS A 253 7.85 10.21 -0.87
N LYS A 254 7.28 9.96 -2.04
CA LYS A 254 5.92 9.41 -2.20
C LYS A 254 5.84 7.92 -1.85
N HIS A 255 6.97 7.22 -1.85
CA HIS A 255 7.01 5.80 -1.51
C HIS A 255 6.65 5.58 -0.04
N LEU A 256 5.87 4.52 0.26
CA LEU A 256 5.41 4.18 1.61
C LEU A 256 6.55 4.16 2.63
N LEU A 257 7.66 3.53 2.27
CA LEU A 257 8.85 3.39 3.11
C LEU A 257 9.86 4.54 2.96
N GLY A 258 9.69 5.42 1.96
CA GLY A 258 10.69 6.44 1.66
C GLY A 258 10.79 7.54 2.73
N MET A 259 9.68 7.83 3.42
CA MET A 259 9.69 8.77 4.55
C MET A 259 10.14 8.13 5.86
N GLU A 260 10.05 6.80 5.97
CA GLU A 260 10.61 6.04 7.09
C GLU A 260 12.14 5.98 7.00
N ASP A 261 12.72 6.11 5.79
CA ASP A 261 14.15 6.20 5.52
C ASP A 261 14.62 7.67 5.37
N SER A 262 14.20 8.53 6.31
CA SER A 262 14.39 9.99 6.24
C SER A 262 15.86 10.39 6.16
N GLU A 263 16.74 9.71 6.90
CA GLU A 263 18.17 10.04 6.91
C GLU A 263 18.84 9.77 5.56
N ARG A 264 18.52 8.64 4.90
CA ARG A 264 19.05 8.34 3.57
C ARG A 264 18.47 9.29 2.53
N LEU A 265 17.19 9.62 2.62
CA LEU A 265 16.56 10.58 1.74
C LEU A 265 17.19 11.98 1.87
N GLU A 266 17.44 12.46 3.09
CA GLU A 266 18.11 13.74 3.35
C GLU A 266 19.50 13.78 2.68
N ARG A 267 20.28 12.67 2.77
CA ARG A 267 21.57 12.58 2.09
C ARG A 267 21.45 12.75 0.57
N MET A 268 20.40 12.21 -0.06
CA MET A 268 20.14 12.41 -1.49
C MET A 268 19.82 13.87 -1.84
N GLU A 269 19.05 14.55 -0.99
CA GLU A 269 18.73 15.96 -1.14
C GLU A 269 19.97 16.84 -0.99
N MET A 270 20.83 16.52 -0.01
CA MET A 270 22.13 17.17 0.17
C MET A 270 23.01 16.99 -1.06
N ALA A 271 23.11 15.77 -1.61
CA ALA A 271 23.86 15.49 -2.82
C ALA A 271 23.33 16.30 -4.02
N CYS A 272 22.02 16.35 -4.22
CA CYS A 272 21.40 17.16 -5.27
C CYS A 272 21.72 18.66 -5.11
N ARG A 273 21.66 19.18 -3.89
CA ARG A 273 22.01 20.59 -3.60
C ARG A 273 23.50 20.86 -3.78
N MET A 274 24.36 19.91 -3.44
CA MET A 274 25.81 20.02 -3.64
C MET A 274 26.17 20.08 -5.12
N ILE A 275 25.59 19.22 -5.96
CA ILE A 275 25.79 19.28 -7.42
C ILE A 275 25.34 20.63 -7.98
N ARG A 276 24.18 21.14 -7.54
CA ARG A 276 23.72 22.48 -7.93
C ARG A 276 24.75 23.53 -7.58
N TRP A 277 25.24 23.54 -6.33
CA TRP A 277 26.22 24.49 -5.86
C TRP A 277 27.51 24.44 -6.70
N LEU A 278 28.06 23.24 -6.96
CA LEU A 278 29.23 23.02 -7.82
C LEU A 278 29.05 23.57 -9.25
N GLN A 279 27.82 23.61 -9.76
CA GLN A 279 27.52 24.04 -11.12
C GLN A 279 27.16 25.52 -11.25
N THR A 280 26.67 26.16 -10.17
CA THR A 280 26.16 27.53 -10.21
C THR A 280 27.02 28.53 -9.46
N THR A 281 27.81 28.07 -8.50
CA THR A 281 28.59 28.95 -7.61
C THR A 281 30.05 28.92 -8.03
N ALA A 282 30.58 30.10 -8.36
CA ALA A 282 32.02 30.25 -8.51
C ALA A 282 32.68 30.21 -7.13
N ALA A 283 33.75 29.43 -6.98
CA ALA A 283 34.52 29.42 -5.75
C ALA A 283 34.98 30.86 -5.41
N PRO A 284 34.97 31.26 -4.12
CA PRO A 284 35.51 32.55 -3.70
C PRO A 284 36.94 32.71 -4.22
N SER A 285 37.28 33.88 -4.78
CA SER A 285 38.65 34.14 -5.21
C SER A 285 39.59 34.16 -4.00
N SER A 286 40.88 33.88 -4.23
CA SER A 286 41.90 33.93 -3.17
C SER A 286 42.17 35.34 -2.60
N GLN A 287 41.39 36.35 -3.02
CA GLN A 287 41.49 37.75 -2.60
C GLN A 287 40.24 38.24 -1.82
N VAL A 288 39.34 37.34 -1.41
CA VAL A 288 38.14 37.72 -0.62
C VAL A 288 38.56 38.22 0.77
N SER A 289 37.93 39.30 1.24
CA SER A 289 38.14 39.86 2.58
C SER A 289 37.66 38.90 3.68
N PHE A 290 38.07 39.13 4.93
CA PHE A 290 37.57 38.34 6.06
C PHE A 290 36.04 38.37 6.15
N ASP A 291 35.42 39.55 6.05
CA ASP A 291 33.96 39.70 6.07
C ASP A 291 33.30 38.93 4.91
N GLY A 292 33.90 38.95 3.72
CA GLY A 292 33.40 38.17 2.58
C GLY A 292 33.52 36.66 2.77
N MET A 293 34.52 36.17 3.51
CA MET A 293 34.63 34.76 3.88
C MET A 293 33.57 34.35 4.91
N VAL A 294 33.27 35.23 5.88
CA VAL A 294 32.19 35.02 6.86
C VAL A 294 30.83 34.96 6.18
N ASP A 295 30.55 35.90 5.27
CA ASP A 295 29.32 35.92 4.48
C ASP A 295 29.16 34.66 3.62
N PHE A 296 30.23 34.23 2.94
CA PHE A 296 30.22 32.99 2.17
C PHE A 296 29.97 31.76 3.07
N TYR A 297 30.60 31.69 4.24
CA TYR A 297 30.41 30.55 5.14
C TYR A 297 28.97 30.48 5.66
N HIS A 298 28.38 31.62 6.00
CA HIS A 298 26.99 31.70 6.43
C HIS A 298 25.99 31.32 5.32
N GLN A 299 26.27 31.67 4.06
CA GLN A 299 25.38 31.39 2.94
C GLN A 299 25.49 29.94 2.44
N ASP A 300 26.72 29.45 2.26
CA ASP A 300 27.01 28.17 1.61
C ASP A 300 27.89 27.24 2.47
N GLY A 301 28.96 27.78 3.08
CA GLY A 301 30.01 26.96 3.72
C GLY A 301 29.52 26.03 4.83
N GLY A 302 28.64 26.51 5.73
CA GLY A 302 28.08 25.67 6.79
C GLY A 302 27.25 24.49 6.27
N PHE A 303 26.53 24.68 5.15
CA PHE A 303 25.83 23.58 4.48
C PHE A 303 26.82 22.61 3.83
N ILE A 304 27.86 23.11 3.16
CA ILE A 304 28.85 22.28 2.48
C ILE A 304 29.57 21.36 3.47
N ASP A 305 30.02 21.89 4.60
CA ASP A 305 30.68 21.09 5.64
C ASP A 305 29.76 20.00 6.19
N TRP A 306 28.50 20.35 6.46
CA TRP A 306 27.51 19.39 6.95
C TRP A 306 27.22 18.29 5.93
N ALA A 307 27.00 18.66 4.67
CA ALA A 307 26.76 17.71 3.59
C ALA A 307 27.99 16.83 3.34
N ARG A 308 29.22 17.36 3.38
CA ARG A 308 30.45 16.56 3.27
C ARG A 308 30.55 15.51 4.35
N TYR A 309 30.16 15.84 5.58
CA TYR A 309 30.13 14.88 6.68
C TYR A 309 29.09 13.78 6.43
N ARG A 310 27.85 14.16 6.07
CA ARG A 310 26.75 13.22 5.88
C ARG A 310 26.93 12.30 4.67
N LEU A 311 27.50 12.79 3.57
CA LEU A 311 27.73 11.99 2.35
C LEU A 311 28.86 10.96 2.50
N LYS A 312 29.75 11.10 3.50
CA LYS A 312 30.79 10.09 3.80
C LYS A 312 30.23 8.82 4.45
N GLU A 313 29.01 8.87 4.99
CA GLU A 313 28.35 7.70 5.56
C GLU A 313 28.05 6.69 4.45
N SER A 314 28.40 5.41 4.67
CA SER A 314 28.16 4.36 3.69
C SER A 314 26.67 4.17 3.39
N ASP A 315 26.35 3.83 2.14
CA ASP A 315 25.00 3.46 1.71
C ASP A 315 24.95 1.98 1.31
N LEU A 316 23.75 1.38 1.28
CA LEU A 316 23.56 0.00 0.78
C LEU A 316 23.70 -0.08 -0.75
N SER A 317 23.25 0.96 -1.47
CA SER A 317 23.30 1.02 -2.93
C SER A 317 24.70 1.40 -3.41
N ALA A 318 25.28 0.57 -4.28
CA ALA A 318 26.59 0.83 -4.88
C ALA A 318 26.60 2.09 -5.74
N GLU A 319 25.51 2.37 -6.46
CA GLU A 319 25.40 3.56 -7.30
C GLU A 319 25.30 4.85 -6.49
N VAL A 320 24.65 4.78 -5.32
CA VAL A 320 24.60 5.91 -4.38
C VAL A 320 26.00 6.18 -3.82
N ARG A 321 26.70 5.14 -3.34
CA ARG A 321 28.07 5.29 -2.82
C ARG A 321 28.99 5.93 -3.87
N LYS A 322 28.98 5.39 -5.09
CA LYS A 322 29.75 5.91 -6.22
C LYS A 322 29.44 7.38 -6.51
N ALA A 323 28.17 7.77 -6.49
CA ALA A 323 27.76 9.15 -6.71
C ALA A 323 28.26 10.07 -5.59
N PHE A 324 28.13 9.66 -4.33
CA PHE A 324 28.57 10.45 -3.18
C PHE A 324 30.09 10.63 -3.18
N ASP A 325 30.85 9.57 -3.43
CA ASP A 325 32.32 9.64 -3.53
C ASP A 325 32.75 10.62 -4.62
N ALA A 326 32.15 10.54 -5.82
CA ALA A 326 32.45 11.47 -6.92
C ALA A 326 32.09 12.93 -6.61
N ILE A 327 30.98 13.17 -5.88
CA ILE A 327 30.61 14.51 -5.43
C ILE A 327 31.64 15.04 -4.44
N LEU A 328 32.04 14.24 -3.45
CA LEU A 328 33.04 14.63 -2.45
C LEU A 328 34.39 14.94 -3.08
N GLU A 329 34.86 14.10 -4.01
CA GLU A 329 36.10 14.35 -4.77
C GLU A 329 36.03 15.67 -5.53
N ARG A 330 34.87 16.03 -6.08
CA ARG A 330 34.71 17.27 -6.86
C ARG A 330 34.64 18.52 -5.97
N VAL A 331 34.10 18.41 -4.76
CA VAL A 331 34.06 19.50 -3.77
C VAL A 331 35.45 19.77 -3.19
N ASP A 332 36.30 18.74 -3.12
CA ASP A 332 37.65 18.84 -2.58
C ASP A 332 38.69 19.37 -3.60
N GLN A 333 38.31 19.56 -4.87
CA GLN A 333 39.14 20.12 -5.97
C GLN A 333 39.03 21.64 -6.08
#